data_AF-T2JV90-F1
#
_entry.id   AF-T2JV90-F1
#
_cell.length_a   1.000
_cell.length_b   1.000
_cell.length_c   1.000
_cell.angle_alpha   90.00
_cell.angle_beta   90.00
_cell.angle_gamma   90.00
#
_symmetry.space_group_name_H-M   'P 1'
#
loop_
_entity.id
_entity.type
_entity.pdbx_description
1 polymer ?
#
loop_
_entity_poly.entity_id
_entity_poly.type
_entity_poly.pdbx_seq_one_letter_code
_entity_poly.pdbx_strand_id
1 'polypeptide(L)' 'MDLTQIFNTTNPVIGVVHLLPLPTSPRWGGSLNAVIERAEQEATALAAGGVDGIIVENFLMPPLLKKRSIQW' A
#
# COMPACT_ATOMS: atom_id res chain seq x y z
N MET A 1 -2.33 -10.62 23.24
CA MET A 1 -1.94 -9.27 22.79
C MET A 1 -3.11 -8.36 23.16
N ASP A 2 -2.88 -7.33 23.98
CA ASP A 2 -3.93 -6.41 24.41
C ASP A 2 -4.02 -5.25 23.42
N LEU A 3 -5.15 -5.13 22.72
CA LEU A 3 -5.37 -4.06 21.74
C LEU A 3 -5.48 -2.69 22.43
N THR A 4 -6.00 -2.64 23.65
CA THR A 4 -6.12 -1.40 24.42
C THR A 4 -4.74 -0.85 24.75
N GLN A 5 -3.76 -1.72 25.03
CA GLN A 5 -2.39 -1.31 25.30
C GLN A 5 -1.69 -0.71 24.07
N ILE A 6 -2.07 -1.14 22.86
CA ILE A 6 -1.42 -0.72 21.60
C ILE A 6 -2.13 0.48 20.97
N PHE A 7 -3.45 0.44 20.93
CA PHE A 7 -4.28 1.38 20.18
C PHE A 7 -5.16 2.28 21.07
N ASN A 8 -5.12 2.11 22.41
CA ASN A 8 -6.00 2.82 23.36
C ASN A 8 -7.51 2.58 23.16
N THR A 9 -7.88 1.56 22.39
CA THR A 9 -9.26 1.16 22.13
C THR A 9 -9.35 -0.35 21.99
N THR A 10 -10.51 -0.92 22.32
CA THR A 10 -10.81 -2.34 22.09
C THR A 10 -11.21 -2.62 20.65
N ASN A 11 -11.58 -1.58 19.87
CA ASN A 11 -12.03 -1.68 18.49
C ASN A 11 -11.23 -0.74 17.58
N PRO A 12 -9.96 -1.06 17.28
CA PRO A 12 -9.13 -0.19 16.46
C PRO A 12 -9.59 -0.16 15.00
N VAL A 13 -9.57 1.03 14.41
CA VAL A 13 -9.75 1.28 12.98
C VAL A 13 -8.37 1.36 12.32
N ILE A 14 -8.12 0.47 11.37
CA ILE A 14 -6.85 0.44 10.61
C ILE A 14 -7.08 0.99 9.21
N GLY A 15 -6.40 2.08 8.88
CA GLY A 15 -6.36 2.64 7.54
C GLY A 15 -5.39 1.88 6.63
N VAL A 16 -5.71 1.79 5.34
CA VAL A 16 -4.83 1.15 4.34
C VAL A 16 -4.33 2.22 3.39
N VAL A 17 -2.99 2.38 3.34
CA VAL A 17 -2.31 3.19 2.34
C VAL A 17 -2.01 2.30 1.14
N HIS A 18 -2.61 2.63 0.00
CA HIS A 18 -2.43 1.89 -1.24
C HIS A 18 -1.34 2.55 -2.06
N LEU A 19 -0.22 1.83 -2.22
CA LEU A 19 0.88 2.35 -3.02
C LEU A 19 0.48 2.43 -4.51
N LEU A 20 1.04 3.43 -5.19
CA LEU A 20 1.14 3.40 -6.64
C LEU A 20 1.94 2.15 -7.07
N PRO A 21 1.81 1.68 -8.33
CA PRO A 21 2.61 0.56 -8.82
C PRO A 21 4.09 0.76 -8.51
N LEU A 22 4.79 -0.29 -8.08
CA LEU A 22 6.20 -0.24 -7.74
C LEU A 22 7.09 -0.59 -8.94
N PRO A 23 8.42 -0.36 -8.86
CA PRO A 23 9.35 -0.90 -9.85
C PRO A 23 9.05 -2.37 -10.13
N THR A 24 9.17 -2.78 -11.40
CA THR A 24 8.83 -4.13 -11.91
C THR A 24 7.33 -4.46 -12.00
N SER A 25 6.44 -3.61 -11.48
CA SER A 25 4.99 -3.80 -11.63
C SER A 25 4.46 -3.26 -12.97
N PRO A 26 3.40 -3.86 -13.54
CA PRO A 26 2.68 -3.26 -14.65
C PRO A 26 2.26 -1.83 -14.31
N ARG A 27 2.44 -0.89 -15.26
CA ARG A 27 2.15 0.54 -15.09
C ARG A 27 3.04 1.26 -14.06
N TRP A 28 4.26 0.75 -13.82
CA TRP A 28 5.27 1.52 -13.09
C TRP A 28 5.44 2.92 -13.71
N GLY A 29 5.23 3.96 -12.90
CA GLY A 29 5.29 5.36 -13.33
C GLY A 29 6.69 5.96 -13.43
N GLY A 30 7.74 5.20 -13.11
CA GLY A 30 9.14 5.63 -13.26
C GLY A 30 9.72 6.44 -12.10
N SER A 31 8.93 6.80 -11.08
CA SER A 31 9.37 7.66 -9.98
C SER A 31 8.98 7.11 -8.61
N LEU A 32 9.97 6.72 -7.81
CA LEU A 32 9.73 6.27 -6.43
C LEU A 32 9.29 7.43 -5.54
N ASN A 33 9.76 8.64 -5.81
CA ASN A 33 9.32 9.84 -5.09
C ASN A 33 7.81 10.05 -5.25
N ALA A 34 7.25 9.83 -6.45
CA ALA A 34 5.82 9.95 -6.66
C ALA A 34 5.00 8.91 -5.86
N VAL A 35 5.55 7.70 -5.65
CA VAL A 35 4.94 6.68 -4.78
C VAL A 35 4.93 7.16 -3.34
N ILE A 36 6.06 7.68 -2.86
CA ILE A 36 6.23 8.16 -1.49
C ILE A 36 5.30 9.35 -1.24
N GLU A 37 5.29 10.36 -2.11
CA GLU A 37 4.42 11.53 -2.01
C GLU A 37 2.94 11.13 -1.95
N ARG A 38 2.52 10.18 -2.80
CA ARG A 38 1.15 9.68 -2.76
C ARG A 38 0.84 8.93 -1.46
N ALA A 39 1.76 8.10 -0.98
CA ALA A 39 1.61 7.35 0.26
C ALA A 39 1.52 8.29 1.48
N GLU A 40 2.34 9.34 1.52
CA GLU A 40 2.31 10.37 2.56
C GLU A 40 1.00 11.15 2.56
N GLN A 41 0.47 11.49 1.37
CA GLN A 41 -0.84 12.14 1.24
C GLN A 41 -1.97 11.25 1.78
N GLU A 42 -2.00 9.96 1.43
CA GLU A 42 -2.99 9.02 1.97
C GLU A 42 -2.83 8.84 3.48
N ALA A 43 -1.61 8.63 3.97
CA ALA A 43 -1.35 8.46 5.39
C ALA A 43 -1.79 9.68 6.20
N THR A 44 -1.52 10.88 5.67
CA THR A 44 -1.94 12.15 6.29
C THR A 44 -3.46 12.26 6.35
N ALA A 45 -4.16 11.90 5.27
CA ALA A 45 -5.62 11.91 5.23
C ALA A 45 -6.23 10.90 6.21
N LEU A 46 -5.66 9.69 6.30
CA LEU A 46 -6.09 8.66 7.25
C LEU A 46 -5.87 9.11 8.70
N ALA A 47 -4.69 9.66 9.01
CA ALA A 47 -4.38 10.19 10.34
C ALA A 47 -5.33 11.34 10.73
N ALA A 48 -5.59 12.27 9.81
CA ALA A 48 -6.56 13.35 10.02
C ALA A 48 -8.00 12.83 10.19
N GLY A 49 -8.32 11.68 9.59
CA GLY A 49 -9.60 10.99 9.74
C GLY A 49 -9.75 10.22 11.05
N GLY A 50 -8.69 10.11 11.86
CA GLY A 50 -8.74 9.49 13.18
C GLY A 50 -8.62 7.97 13.19
N VAL A 51 -7.92 7.36 12.22
CA VAL A 51 -7.57 5.94 12.31
C VAL A 51 -6.60 5.68 13.47
N ASP A 52 -6.71 4.53 14.11
CA ASP A 52 -5.85 4.13 15.24
C ASP A 52 -4.49 3.58 14.75
N GLY A 53 -4.42 3.15 13.48
CA GLY A 53 -3.20 2.64 12.87
C GLY A 53 -3.27 2.62 11.35
N ILE A 54 -2.12 2.42 10.70
CA ILE A 54 -1.99 2.37 9.24
C ILE A 54 -1.24 1.11 8.83
N ILE A 55 -1.70 0.45 7.77
CA ILE A 55 -0.96 -0.57 7.03
C ILE A 55 -0.63 -0.02 5.65
N VAL A 56 0.61 -0.23 5.20
CA VAL A 56 1.05 0.11 3.84
C VAL A 56 0.96 -1.14 2.99
N GLU A 57 0.21 -1.06 1.89
CA GLU A 57 -0.07 -2.21 1.03
C GLU A 57 0.40 -1.97 -0.41
N ASN A 58 1.13 -2.95 -0.95
CA ASN A 58 1.43 -3.07 -2.38
C ASN A 58 0.47 -4.10 -3.02
N PHE A 59 -0.83 -3.81 -3.02
CA PHE A 59 -1.84 -4.69 -3.62
C PHE A 59 -1.87 -4.48 -5.14
N LEU A 60 -2.23 -5.53 -5.90
CA LEU A 60 -2.41 -5.54 -7.38
C LEU A 60 -1.17 -5.89 -8.23
N MET A 61 -0.52 -7.03 -7.96
CA MET A 61 0.27 -7.70 -9.00
C MET A 61 -0.44 -8.96 -9.52
N PRO A 62 -0.90 -8.99 -10.79
CA PRO A 62 -1.16 -10.24 -11.48
C PRO A 62 0.16 -11.04 -11.61
N PRO A 63 0.10 -12.38 -11.69
CA PRO A 63 1.30 -13.19 -11.97
C PRO A 63 2.01 -12.66 -13.23
N LEU A 64 3.34 -12.55 -13.17
CA LEU A 64 4.16 -12.31 -14.37
C LEU A 64 3.95 -13.49 -15.33
N LEU A 65 3.01 -13.36 -16.27
CA LEU A 65 2.82 -14.35 -17.33
C LEU A 65 4.10 -14.38 -18.18
N LYS A 66 4.90 -15.43 -18.00
CA LYS A 66 6.09 -15.70 -18.81
C LYS A 66 5.63 -15.80 -20.28
N LYS A 67 6.05 -14.87 -21.15
CA LYS A 67 5.89 -15.06 -22.60
C LYS A 67 6.70 -16.28 -22.99
N ARG A 68 6.01 -17.38 -23.28
CA ARG A 68 6.59 -18.56 -23.91
C ARG A 68 6.71 -18.24 -25.40
N SER A 69 7.85 -17.71 -25.83
CA SER A 69 8.18 -17.64 -27.26
C SER A 69 8.48 -19.05 -27.74
N ILE A 70 7.49 -19.70 -28.34
CA ILE A 70 7.71 -20.86 -29.20
C ILE A 70 8.25 -20.28 -30.51
N GLN A 71 9.55 -20.46 -30.76
CA GLN A 71 10.12 -20.30 -32.09
C GLN A 71 9.96 -21.64 -32.80
N TRP A 72 9.32 -21.62 -33.96
CA TRP A 72 9.36 -22.70 -34.94
C TRP A 72 10.65 -22.60 -35.75
#